data_AF-A0AAV2QSP0-F1
#
_entry.id   AF-A0AAV2QSP0-F1
#
_cell.length_a   1.000
_cell.length_b   1.000
_cell.length_c   1.000
_cell.angle_alpha   90.00
_cell.angle_beta   90.00
_cell.angle_gamma   90.00
#
_symmetry.space_group_name_H-M   'P 1'
#
loop_
_entity.id
_entity.type
_entity.pdbx_description
1 polymer ?
#
loop_
_entity_poly.entity_id
_entity_poly.type
_entity_poly.pdbx_seq_one_letter_code
_entity_poly.pdbx_strand_id
1 'polypeptide(L)'
;MRLRGGSRLALALLTATTLSLLLVQHCRLTHHLQGEGEGADWTGGGGGESGPDAAHARKEEEEHRALTRRLLLQIAQLKEDLARVTEANKNLKVKDILTQETLGFVHNFTHNKSKTVLAHIDGPCQSVINHQITNSEITEGVPLNNEYEVVPFSHFTWSRVYPSELGLGKRVVEKPIGFRRRDLLASITAALDNLNQGQQGKFTVDDFVEGMYRTVATSGTHYELLFLDRHVNKTMHQYRTVTLMRPFAPLAVVASSNMYTKQLINIVLPLSGRIETFRGFMDKLVNIILKHDRRIFLTVVYFGYEGLQEVRNIITNASKEGKFRHIRLLTLNETFSRGKALQVGATHWSKGDVLLFMCDVDVVFSTRYLERCRINATPGRSVYYPVVFSLYNPKVVYPAQGKPTPPELDQLVISRDTGFWRDFGYGMTCQYRSDFLAVQGFDEDIIGWGGEDVLLYRKYVKSKMSVIRATDPGIFHLWHPKECFTTLTADQYRACLTSRALNEASHAHLGLIAFKADLGKHPLGGELFNTNLDEQLPKNEIMRSSKELTVN
;
A
#
# COMPACT_ATOMS: atom_id res chain seq x y z
N MET A 1 0.99 16.17 -62.68
CA MET A 1 2.09 15.62 -61.86
C MET A 1 1.71 15.69 -60.39
N ARG A 2 0.82 14.80 -59.92
CA ARG A 2 0.40 14.56 -58.52
C ARG A 2 -0.63 13.44 -58.60
N LEU A 3 -0.24 12.19 -58.33
CA LEU A 3 -1.12 11.02 -58.09
C LEU A 3 -0.37 9.68 -57.91
N ARG A 4 0.98 9.64 -57.89
CA ARG A 4 1.75 8.39 -57.71
C ARG A 4 2.31 8.12 -56.30
N GLY A 5 2.08 9.02 -55.33
CA GLY A 5 2.61 8.89 -53.96
C GLY A 5 1.70 8.15 -52.97
N GLY A 6 0.37 8.33 -53.09
CA GLY A 6 -0.61 7.79 -52.13
C GLY A 6 -0.72 6.26 -52.15
N SER A 7 -0.65 5.63 -53.32
CA SER A 7 -0.78 4.18 -53.45
C SER A 7 0.42 3.41 -52.87
N ARG A 8 1.63 4.00 -52.85
CA ARG A 8 2.81 3.36 -52.25
C ARG A 8 2.80 3.43 -50.71
N LEU A 9 2.26 4.51 -50.16
CA LEU A 9 2.10 4.67 -48.70
C LEU A 9 0.99 3.76 -48.16
N ALA A 10 -0.13 3.67 -48.89
CA ALA A 10 -1.23 2.76 -48.54
C ALA A 10 -0.79 1.29 -48.62
N LEU A 11 -0.01 0.91 -49.64
CA LEU A 11 0.52 -0.44 -49.77
C LEU A 11 1.54 -0.77 -48.65
N ALA A 12 2.39 0.19 -48.26
CA ALA A 12 3.33 0.02 -47.14
C ALA A 12 2.64 -0.08 -45.77
N LEU A 13 1.54 0.65 -45.56
CA LEU A 13 0.73 0.56 -44.35
C LEU A 13 -0.05 -0.76 -44.29
N LEU A 14 -0.55 -1.25 -45.44
CA LEU A 14 -1.20 -2.56 -45.56
C LEU A 14 -0.22 -3.72 -45.37
N THR A 15 1.03 -3.61 -45.84
CA THR A 15 2.05 -4.63 -45.59
C THR A 15 2.54 -4.61 -44.14
N ALA A 16 2.71 -3.44 -43.52
CA ALA A 16 3.10 -3.34 -42.11
C ALA A 16 2.01 -3.87 -41.16
N THR A 17 0.74 -3.62 -41.45
CA THR A 17 -0.39 -4.12 -40.65
C THR A 17 -0.62 -5.62 -40.85
N THR A 18 -0.44 -6.15 -42.06
CA THR A 18 -0.50 -7.60 -42.30
C THR A 18 0.69 -8.35 -41.70
N LEU A 19 1.91 -7.78 -41.72
CA LEU A 19 3.06 -8.34 -40.99
C LEU A 19 2.82 -8.35 -39.48
N SER A 20 2.23 -7.28 -38.94
CA SER A 20 1.90 -7.18 -37.52
C SER A 20 0.81 -8.18 -37.11
N LEU A 21 -0.20 -8.40 -37.96
CA LEU A 21 -1.23 -9.42 -37.75
C LEU A 21 -0.68 -10.84 -37.87
N LEU A 22 0.26 -11.09 -38.78
CA LEU A 22 0.95 -12.38 -38.93
C LEU A 22 1.89 -12.68 -37.75
N LEU A 23 2.57 -11.66 -37.20
CA LEU A 23 3.40 -11.77 -35.99
C LEU A 23 2.53 -12.03 -34.74
N VAL A 24 1.36 -11.43 -34.65
CA VAL A 24 0.38 -11.68 -33.57
C VAL A 24 -0.28 -13.06 -33.71
N GLN A 25 -0.48 -13.57 -34.93
CA GLN A 25 -0.94 -14.93 -35.18
C GLN A 25 0.12 -15.99 -34.88
N HIS A 26 1.41 -15.73 -35.15
CA HIS A 26 2.50 -16.67 -34.83
C HIS A 26 2.83 -16.76 -33.33
N CYS A 27 2.35 -15.82 -32.51
CA CYS A 27 2.57 -15.82 -31.05
C CYS A 27 1.39 -16.36 -30.21
N ARG A 28 0.35 -16.99 -30.78
CA ARG A 28 -0.74 -17.55 -29.98
C ARG A 28 -0.51 -19.01 -29.58
N LEU A 29 -0.20 -19.18 -28.28
CA LEU A 29 -0.40 -20.39 -27.50
C LEU A 29 -1.78 -21.01 -27.75
N THR A 30 -1.80 -22.27 -28.17
CA THR A 30 -2.98 -23.14 -28.11
C THR A 30 -3.17 -23.64 -26.68
N HIS A 31 -4.33 -23.36 -26.07
CA HIS A 31 -4.93 -24.27 -25.10
C HIS A 31 -6.46 -24.17 -25.10
N HIS A 32 -7.07 -25.35 -25.14
CA HIS A 32 -8.48 -25.70 -25.22
C HIS A 32 -9.42 -24.92 -24.28
N LEU A 33 -10.53 -24.41 -24.84
CA LEU A 33 -11.82 -24.28 -24.16
C LEU A 33 -12.92 -24.60 -25.17
N GLN A 34 -13.53 -25.78 -25.02
CA GLN A 34 -14.83 -26.12 -25.62
C GLN A 34 -15.92 -25.55 -24.71
N GLY A 35 -16.89 -24.87 -25.32
CA GLY A 35 -18.03 -24.27 -24.64
C GLY A 35 -19.22 -25.23 -24.54
N GLU A 36 -20.27 -24.72 -23.92
CA GLU A 36 -21.67 -24.97 -24.28
C GLU A 36 -22.50 -23.83 -23.69
N GLY A 37 -23.42 -23.31 -24.47
CA GLY A 37 -24.39 -22.32 -24.06
C GLY A 37 -25.75 -22.73 -24.61
N GLU A 38 -26.80 -22.51 -23.83
CA GLU A 38 -28.17 -22.37 -24.33
C GLU A 38 -28.85 -21.28 -23.50
N GLY A 39 -29.48 -20.34 -24.20
CA GLY A 39 -30.32 -19.29 -23.64
C GLY A 39 -31.79 -19.63 -23.76
N ALA A 40 -32.61 -18.98 -22.94
CA ALA A 40 -34.04 -18.84 -23.18
C ALA A 40 -34.50 -17.47 -22.68
N ASP A 41 -35.06 -16.71 -23.62
CA ASP A 41 -35.75 -15.43 -23.50
C ASP A 41 -37.24 -15.68 -23.23
N TRP A 42 -37.91 -14.88 -22.38
CA TRP A 42 -39.38 -14.71 -22.40
C TRP A 42 -39.78 -13.35 -21.80
N THR A 43 -40.78 -12.73 -22.45
CA THR A 43 -41.25 -11.35 -22.34
C THR A 43 -42.68 -11.23 -21.78
N GLY A 44 -43.05 -10.02 -21.31
CA GLY A 44 -44.42 -9.49 -21.13
C GLY A 44 -45.06 -9.79 -19.75
N GLY A 45 -45.90 -8.96 -19.12
CA GLY A 45 -46.67 -7.74 -19.43
C GLY A 45 -47.66 -7.53 -18.26
N GLY A 46 -48.08 -6.29 -17.96
CA GLY A 46 -48.66 -5.92 -16.64
C GLY A 46 -50.19 -5.81 -16.50
N GLY A 47 -50.62 -5.51 -15.26
CA GLY A 47 -51.78 -4.67 -14.89
C GLY A 47 -53.13 -5.33 -14.53
N GLY A 48 -53.68 -5.04 -13.34
CA GLY A 48 -55.13 -4.79 -13.14
C GLY A 48 -55.93 -5.67 -12.16
N GLU A 49 -56.14 -5.14 -10.95
CA GLU A 49 -57.15 -5.33 -9.88
C GLU A 49 -58.29 -6.40 -9.91
N SER A 50 -58.53 -6.92 -8.68
CA SER A 50 -59.80 -7.38 -8.04
C SER A 50 -60.11 -8.89 -7.90
N GLY A 51 -59.64 -9.48 -6.78
CA GLY A 51 -60.37 -10.41 -5.91
C GLY A 51 -60.70 -11.83 -6.42
N PRO A 52 -59.86 -12.82 -6.06
CA PRO A 52 -60.27 -13.86 -5.09
C PRO A 52 -59.21 -14.07 -4.00
N ASP A 53 -58.64 -12.97 -3.49
CA ASP A 53 -57.33 -12.95 -2.80
C ASP A 53 -57.27 -13.61 -1.43
N ALA A 54 -58.38 -13.78 -0.71
CA ALA A 54 -58.32 -14.36 0.64
C ALA A 54 -58.07 -15.88 0.66
N ALA A 55 -58.47 -16.60 -0.39
CA ALA A 55 -58.24 -18.04 -0.52
C ALA A 55 -56.89 -18.35 -1.16
N HIS A 56 -56.46 -17.51 -2.13
CA HIS A 56 -55.14 -17.64 -2.76
C HIS A 56 -54.02 -17.26 -1.79
N ALA A 57 -54.17 -16.17 -1.02
CA ALA A 57 -53.17 -15.77 -0.03
C ALA A 57 -53.01 -16.81 1.10
N ARG A 58 -54.09 -17.49 1.53
CA ARG A 58 -53.99 -18.57 2.52
C ARG A 58 -53.25 -19.79 1.97
N LYS A 59 -53.48 -20.11 0.70
CA LYS A 59 -52.80 -21.23 0.03
C LYS A 59 -51.32 -20.92 -0.20
N GLU A 60 -51.00 -19.69 -0.63
CA GLU A 60 -49.62 -19.22 -0.74
C GLU A 60 -48.93 -19.15 0.62
N GLU A 61 -49.60 -18.71 1.68
CA GLU A 61 -49.02 -18.69 3.03
C GLU A 61 -48.76 -20.10 3.56
N GLU A 62 -49.62 -21.07 3.25
CA GLU A 62 -49.44 -22.48 3.59
C GLU A 62 -48.30 -23.12 2.79
N GLU A 63 -48.18 -22.81 1.50
CA GLU A 63 -47.04 -23.21 0.66
C GLU A 63 -45.73 -22.56 1.13
N HIS A 64 -45.76 -21.29 1.53
CA HIS A 64 -44.60 -20.58 2.04
C HIS A 64 -44.17 -21.13 3.41
N ARG A 65 -45.13 -21.50 4.27
CA ARG A 65 -44.84 -22.20 5.54
C ARG A 65 -44.27 -23.60 5.29
N ALA A 66 -44.78 -24.34 4.31
CA ALA A 66 -44.25 -25.64 3.94
C ALA A 66 -42.82 -25.54 3.39
N LEU A 67 -42.55 -24.54 2.53
CA LEU A 67 -41.22 -24.25 2.01
C LEU A 67 -40.25 -23.84 3.14
N THR A 68 -40.70 -22.98 4.06
CA THR A 68 -39.90 -22.55 5.22
C THR A 68 -39.55 -23.74 6.11
N ARG A 69 -40.50 -24.66 6.33
CA ARG A 69 -40.27 -25.88 7.11
C ARG A 69 -39.27 -26.81 6.42
N ARG A 70 -39.34 -26.95 5.10
CA ARG A 70 -38.37 -27.71 4.30
C ARG A 70 -36.97 -27.10 4.35
N LEU A 71 -36.86 -25.78 4.24
CA LEU A 71 -35.59 -25.07 4.33
C LEU A 71 -34.98 -25.16 5.73
N LEU A 72 -35.80 -25.07 6.79
CA LEU A 72 -35.33 -25.25 8.17
C LEU A 72 -34.80 -26.67 8.41
N LEU A 73 -35.44 -27.69 7.84
CA LEU A 73 -34.95 -29.07 7.88
C LEU A 73 -33.64 -29.23 7.09
N GLN A 74 -33.50 -28.60 5.93
CA GLN A 74 -32.24 -28.58 5.17
C GLN A 74 -31.12 -27.86 5.92
N ILE A 75 -31.41 -26.74 6.60
CA ILE A 75 -30.44 -26.02 7.42
C ILE A 75 -30.03 -26.86 8.63
N ALA A 76 -30.97 -27.57 9.27
CA ALA A 76 -30.66 -28.49 10.36
C ALA A 76 -29.74 -29.63 9.89
N GLN A 77 -30.06 -30.24 8.75
CA GLN A 77 -29.25 -31.29 8.13
C GLN A 77 -27.85 -30.77 7.76
N LEU A 78 -27.75 -29.60 7.13
CA LEU A 78 -26.47 -28.99 6.78
C LEU A 78 -25.64 -28.61 8.00
N LYS A 79 -26.27 -28.20 9.11
CA LYS A 79 -25.57 -27.95 10.38
C LYS A 79 -25.05 -29.24 10.99
N GLU A 80 -25.80 -30.33 10.90
CA GLU A 80 -25.35 -31.65 11.36
C GLU A 80 -24.22 -32.19 10.48
N ASP A 81 -24.31 -32.03 9.17
CA ASP A 81 -23.25 -32.40 8.22
C ASP A 81 -22.01 -31.55 8.42
N LEU A 82 -22.17 -30.24 8.68
CA LEU A 82 -21.06 -29.36 9.02
C LEU A 82 -20.44 -29.74 10.36
N ALA A 83 -21.23 -30.12 11.37
CA ALA A 83 -20.72 -30.62 12.64
C ALA A 83 -19.94 -31.93 12.43
N ARG A 84 -20.48 -32.88 11.65
CA ARG A 84 -19.81 -34.13 11.26
C ARG A 84 -18.49 -33.88 10.53
N VAL A 85 -18.46 -32.96 9.57
CA VAL A 85 -17.23 -32.58 8.83
C VAL A 85 -16.24 -31.86 9.74
N THR A 86 -16.71 -31.01 10.66
CA THR A 86 -15.85 -30.30 11.61
C THR A 86 -15.25 -31.24 12.64
N GLU A 87 -15.99 -32.26 13.06
CA GLU A 87 -15.54 -33.30 14.00
C GLU A 87 -14.62 -34.30 13.32
N ALA A 88 -14.89 -34.67 12.06
CA ALA A 88 -13.95 -35.41 11.22
C ALA A 88 -12.63 -34.62 11.02
N ASN A 89 -12.69 -33.29 10.87
CA ASN A 89 -11.51 -32.42 10.77
C ASN A 89 -10.77 -32.21 12.10
N LYS A 90 -11.39 -32.46 13.26
CA LYS A 90 -10.69 -32.45 14.57
C LYS A 90 -9.85 -33.71 14.80
N ASN A 91 -10.24 -34.84 14.20
CA ASN A 91 -9.54 -36.12 14.32
C ASN A 91 -8.48 -36.35 13.23
N LEU A 92 -8.46 -35.52 12.19
CA LEU A 92 -7.35 -35.42 11.24
C LEU A 92 -6.30 -34.47 11.82
N LYS A 93 -5.11 -34.98 12.14
CA LYS A 93 -3.93 -34.15 12.45
C LYS A 93 -3.71 -33.18 11.27
N VAL A 94 -4.05 -31.91 11.45
CA VAL A 94 -3.92 -30.81 10.47
C VAL A 94 -2.45 -30.39 10.30
N LYS A 95 -1.57 -31.35 10.03
CA LYS A 95 -0.16 -31.09 9.68
C LYS A 95 0.21 -31.46 8.25
N ASP A 96 -0.62 -32.24 7.53
CA ASP A 96 -0.20 -32.80 6.23
C ASP A 96 -1.14 -32.55 5.02
N ILE A 97 -2.23 -31.78 5.16
CA ILE A 97 -3.20 -31.60 4.04
C ILE A 97 -3.11 -30.21 3.38
N LEU A 98 -2.66 -29.17 4.08
CA LEU A 98 -2.35 -27.87 3.44
C LEU A 98 -1.08 -27.90 2.57
N THR A 99 -0.29 -28.97 2.67
CA THR A 99 0.88 -29.19 1.83
C THR A 99 0.52 -29.94 0.55
N GLN A 100 -0.47 -30.84 0.52
CA GLN A 100 -0.69 -31.73 -0.63
C GLN A 100 -1.50 -31.13 -1.79
N GLU A 101 -2.51 -30.30 -1.56
CA GLU A 101 -3.20 -29.59 -2.66
C GLU A 101 -2.32 -28.45 -3.22
N THR A 102 -1.49 -27.86 -2.37
CA THR A 102 -0.51 -26.83 -2.76
C THR A 102 0.68 -27.45 -3.49
N LEU A 103 1.13 -28.65 -3.09
CA LEU A 103 2.15 -29.42 -3.80
C LEU A 103 1.63 -30.08 -5.06
N GLY A 104 0.37 -30.53 -5.14
CA GLY A 104 -0.21 -31.15 -6.33
C GLY A 104 -0.36 -30.16 -7.49
N PHE A 105 -0.67 -28.91 -7.20
CA PHE A 105 -0.70 -27.84 -8.20
C PHE A 105 0.70 -27.41 -8.63
N VAL A 106 1.68 -27.43 -7.71
CA VAL A 106 3.10 -27.18 -8.04
C VAL A 106 3.68 -28.37 -8.83
N HIS A 107 3.33 -29.61 -8.49
CA HIS A 107 3.92 -30.80 -9.09
C HIS A 107 3.43 -31.02 -10.54
N ASN A 108 2.18 -30.68 -10.84
CA ASN A 108 1.67 -30.70 -12.22
C ASN A 108 2.26 -29.60 -13.12
N PHE A 109 2.92 -28.57 -12.56
CA PHE A 109 3.73 -27.62 -13.33
C PHE A 109 5.22 -27.97 -13.37
N THR A 110 5.73 -28.83 -12.47
CA THR A 110 7.13 -29.28 -12.49
C THR A 110 7.43 -30.34 -13.55
N HIS A 111 6.43 -30.96 -14.18
CA HIS A 111 6.67 -32.00 -15.18
C HIS A 111 6.95 -31.47 -16.59
N ASN A 112 6.79 -30.17 -16.82
CA ASN A 112 7.47 -29.49 -17.91
C ASN A 112 8.73 -28.86 -17.34
N LYS A 113 9.88 -29.46 -17.65
CA LYS A 113 11.21 -28.91 -17.39
C LYS A 113 11.17 -27.41 -17.71
N SER A 114 11.20 -26.57 -16.66
CA SER A 114 11.54 -25.16 -16.74
C SER A 114 13.03 -25.08 -17.11
N LYS A 115 13.36 -25.50 -18.33
CA LYS A 115 14.38 -24.78 -19.08
C LYS A 115 13.76 -23.41 -19.24
N THR A 116 14.38 -22.43 -18.60
CA THR A 116 14.17 -20.99 -18.77
C THR A 116 13.31 -20.71 -19.99
N VAL A 117 12.09 -20.18 -19.86
CA VAL A 117 11.19 -19.96 -21.00
C VAL A 117 11.86 -19.09 -22.09
N LEU A 118 12.90 -18.33 -21.73
CA LEU A 118 13.81 -17.60 -22.62
C LEU A 118 14.63 -18.51 -23.58
N ALA A 119 14.80 -19.80 -23.28
CA ALA A 119 15.57 -20.74 -24.09
C ALA A 119 14.80 -21.28 -25.31
N HIS A 120 13.49 -21.01 -25.41
CA HIS A 120 12.64 -21.40 -26.56
C HIS A 120 12.03 -20.18 -27.27
N ILE A 121 12.53 -18.98 -26.98
CA ILE A 121 12.14 -17.76 -27.69
C ILE A 121 13.11 -17.59 -28.87
N ASP A 122 12.58 -17.41 -30.08
CA ASP A 122 13.38 -17.15 -31.28
C ASP A 122 14.38 -15.99 -31.01
N GLY A 123 15.61 -16.14 -31.51
CA GLY A 123 16.72 -15.19 -31.26
C GLY A 123 16.36 -13.70 -31.39
N PRO A 124 15.55 -13.27 -32.39
CA PRO A 124 15.08 -11.88 -32.50
C PRO A 124 14.12 -11.43 -31.38
N CYS A 125 13.24 -12.30 -30.88
CA CYS A 125 12.36 -11.94 -29.77
C CYS A 125 13.13 -11.88 -28.45
N GLN A 126 14.13 -12.75 -28.28
CA GLN A 126 15.02 -12.71 -27.12
C GLN A 126 15.83 -11.41 -27.06
N SER A 127 16.29 -10.89 -28.20
CA SER A 127 17.04 -9.63 -28.25
C SER A 127 16.15 -8.42 -27.92
N VAL A 128 14.90 -8.40 -28.38
CA VAL A 128 13.93 -7.36 -28.03
C VAL A 128 13.62 -7.37 -26.53
N ILE A 129 13.39 -8.54 -25.94
CA ILE A 129 13.15 -8.70 -24.50
C ILE A 129 14.36 -8.21 -23.69
N ASN A 130 15.57 -8.63 -24.08
CA ASN A 130 16.80 -8.19 -23.41
C ASN A 130 16.98 -6.66 -23.53
N HIS A 131 16.71 -6.08 -24.70
CA HIS A 131 16.77 -4.63 -24.90
C HIS A 131 15.76 -3.88 -24.03
N GLN A 132 14.53 -4.38 -23.92
CA GLN A 132 13.49 -3.79 -23.07
C GLN A 132 13.85 -3.87 -21.58
N ILE A 133 14.46 -4.97 -21.14
CA ILE A 133 14.95 -5.12 -19.76
C ILE A 133 16.10 -4.15 -19.49
N THR A 134 17.12 -4.12 -20.34
CA THR A 134 18.30 -3.27 -20.17
C THR A 134 17.95 -1.78 -20.14
N ASN A 135 16.96 -1.36 -20.93
CA ASN A 135 16.53 0.04 -21.01
C ASN A 135 15.40 0.40 -20.04
N SER A 136 14.94 -0.56 -19.22
CA SER A 136 13.93 -0.28 -18.20
C SER A 136 14.58 0.24 -16.91
N GLU A 137 13.84 1.04 -16.13
CA GLU A 137 14.23 1.57 -14.81
C GLU A 137 14.47 0.49 -13.72
N ILE A 138 14.63 -0.76 -14.12
CA ILE A 138 14.80 -1.91 -13.23
C ILE A 138 16.25 -2.08 -12.77
N THR A 139 17.21 -1.68 -13.61
CA THR A 139 18.65 -1.85 -13.36
C THR A 139 19.26 -0.62 -12.69
N GLU A 140 18.87 0.56 -13.14
CA GLU A 140 19.36 1.86 -12.67
C GLU A 140 18.25 2.92 -12.66
N GLY A 141 18.47 4.00 -11.89
CA GLY A 141 17.56 5.13 -11.84
C GLY A 141 17.63 5.97 -13.12
N VAL A 142 16.47 6.32 -13.65
CA VAL A 142 16.35 7.21 -14.81
C VAL A 142 15.90 8.59 -14.31
N PRO A 143 16.59 9.68 -14.68
CA PRO A 143 16.13 11.04 -14.39
C PRO A 143 14.77 11.30 -15.06
N LEU A 144 13.79 11.72 -14.27
CA LEU A 144 12.45 12.09 -14.74
C LEU A 144 12.21 13.59 -14.56
N ASN A 145 11.24 14.15 -15.28
CA ASN A 145 11.01 15.60 -15.27
C ASN A 145 10.41 16.08 -13.93
N ASN A 146 9.49 15.30 -13.37
CA ASN A 146 8.77 15.64 -12.15
C ASN A 146 8.14 14.38 -11.52
N GLU A 147 7.53 14.57 -10.35
CA GLU A 147 6.90 13.52 -9.54
C GLU A 147 5.78 12.74 -10.24
N TYR A 148 5.12 13.34 -11.24
CA TYR A 148 3.98 12.72 -11.94
C TYR A 148 4.41 11.64 -12.95
N GLU A 149 5.70 11.58 -13.29
CA GLU A 149 6.26 10.53 -14.14
C GLU A 149 6.64 9.27 -13.35
N VAL A 150 6.70 9.37 -12.01
CA VAL A 150 7.06 8.23 -11.16
C VAL A 150 5.88 7.27 -11.03
N VAL A 151 6.06 6.03 -11.49
CA VAL A 151 5.09 4.95 -11.27
C VAL A 151 5.39 4.24 -9.94
N PRO A 152 4.53 4.38 -8.91
CA PRO A 152 4.75 3.80 -7.59
C PRO A 152 4.45 2.29 -7.57
N PHE A 153 5.18 1.56 -6.74
CA PHE A 153 4.94 0.15 -6.48
C PHE A 153 3.73 -0.07 -5.57
N SER A 154 2.98 -1.12 -5.89
CA SER A 154 2.02 -1.76 -4.99
C SER A 154 2.73 -2.84 -4.18
N HIS A 155 2.66 -2.74 -2.85
CA HIS A 155 3.18 -3.77 -1.95
C HIS A 155 2.24 -4.97 -1.88
N PHE A 156 2.79 -6.17 -1.69
CA PHE A 156 2.00 -7.36 -1.46
C PHE A 156 2.69 -8.38 -0.55
N THR A 157 1.85 -9.24 0.02
CA THR A 157 2.20 -10.47 0.72
C THR A 157 1.45 -11.61 0.04
N TRP A 158 1.63 -12.84 0.52
CA TRP A 158 0.88 -13.99 0.02
C TRP A 158 -0.65 -13.79 0.02
N SER A 159 -1.18 -13.09 1.02
CA SER A 159 -2.62 -13.00 1.28
C SER A 159 -3.23 -11.63 1.01
N ARG A 160 -2.40 -10.60 0.80
CA ARG A 160 -2.85 -9.21 0.69
C ARG A 160 -2.04 -8.44 -0.34
N VAL A 161 -2.73 -7.60 -1.11
CA VAL A 161 -2.17 -6.57 -1.98
C VAL A 161 -2.58 -5.21 -1.43
N TYR A 162 -1.62 -4.31 -1.33
CA TYR A 162 -1.80 -2.91 -0.93
C TYR A 162 -1.60 -2.05 -2.18
N PRO A 163 -2.64 -1.79 -2.96
CA PRO A 163 -2.51 -1.12 -4.25
C PRO A 163 -2.07 0.34 -4.09
N SER A 164 -1.11 0.77 -4.92
CA SER A 164 -0.73 2.17 -5.07
C SER A 164 -1.77 2.95 -5.88
N GLU A 165 -2.37 2.31 -6.87
CA GLU A 165 -3.48 2.86 -7.66
C GLU A 165 -4.80 2.18 -7.28
N LEU A 166 -5.74 2.98 -6.79
CA LEU A 166 -7.06 2.49 -6.40
C LEU A 166 -7.93 2.33 -7.65
N GLY A 167 -8.18 1.08 -8.07
CA GLY A 167 -9.15 0.77 -9.12
C GLY A 167 -10.60 1.12 -8.73
N LEU A 168 -11.57 0.70 -9.55
CA LEU A 168 -13.00 1.03 -9.36
C LEU A 168 -13.55 0.72 -7.96
N GLY A 169 -13.03 -0.31 -7.29
CA GLY A 169 -13.47 -0.70 -5.94
C GLY A 169 -12.96 0.21 -4.81
N LYS A 170 -12.02 1.12 -5.09
CA LYS A 170 -11.36 2.00 -4.11
C LYS A 170 -10.86 1.27 -2.84
N ARG A 171 -10.45 0.01 -3.00
CA ARG A 171 -10.00 -0.84 -1.89
C ARG A 171 -8.54 -0.57 -1.60
N VAL A 172 -8.26 -0.10 -0.39
CA VAL A 172 -6.89 0.16 0.08
C VAL A 172 -6.12 -1.12 0.44
N VAL A 173 -6.81 -2.24 0.57
CA VAL A 173 -6.23 -3.58 0.73
C VAL A 173 -7.12 -4.59 0.04
N GLU A 174 -6.52 -5.51 -0.70
CA GLU A 174 -7.22 -6.52 -1.50
C GLU A 174 -6.65 -7.91 -1.25
N LYS A 175 -7.49 -8.95 -1.38
CA LYS A 175 -7.00 -10.33 -1.49
C LYS A 175 -6.57 -10.58 -2.94
N PRO A 176 -5.38 -11.15 -3.20
CA PRO A 176 -5.01 -11.53 -4.56
C PRO A 176 -5.94 -12.64 -5.05
N ILE A 177 -6.74 -12.35 -6.08
CA ILE A 177 -7.68 -13.28 -6.71
C ILE A 177 -7.50 -13.32 -8.23
N GLY A 178 -8.07 -14.33 -8.88
CA GLY A 178 -8.12 -14.44 -10.34
C GLY A 178 -6.76 -14.29 -11.02
N PHE A 179 -6.67 -13.37 -11.99
CA PHE A 179 -5.43 -13.08 -12.72
C PHE A 179 -4.30 -12.62 -11.80
N ARG A 180 -4.59 -11.69 -10.86
CA ARG A 180 -3.56 -11.15 -9.96
C ARG A 180 -2.91 -12.25 -9.11
N ARG A 181 -3.70 -13.17 -8.57
CA ARG A 181 -3.16 -14.32 -7.83
C ARG A 181 -2.23 -15.16 -8.70
N ARG A 182 -2.67 -15.54 -9.91
CA ARG A 182 -1.85 -16.35 -10.83
C ARG A 182 -0.53 -15.66 -11.19
N ASP A 183 -0.57 -14.35 -11.42
CA ASP A 183 0.59 -13.55 -11.80
C ASP A 183 1.62 -13.43 -10.67
N LEU A 184 1.17 -13.12 -9.43
CA LEU A 184 2.05 -13.08 -8.25
C LEU A 184 2.61 -14.47 -7.90
N LEU A 185 1.83 -15.54 -8.07
CA LEU A 185 2.33 -16.90 -7.89
C LEU A 185 3.42 -17.24 -8.91
N ALA A 186 3.21 -16.88 -10.19
CA ALA A 186 4.20 -17.12 -11.22
C ALA A 186 5.52 -16.37 -10.95
N SER A 187 5.45 -15.14 -10.44
CA SER A 187 6.67 -14.40 -10.07
C SER A 187 7.39 -15.03 -8.86
N ILE A 188 6.66 -15.43 -7.82
CA ILE A 188 7.24 -16.15 -6.67
C ILE A 188 7.89 -17.47 -7.10
N THR A 189 7.22 -18.27 -7.93
CA THR A 189 7.78 -19.54 -8.44
C THR A 189 9.04 -19.30 -9.27
N ALA A 190 9.04 -18.32 -10.18
CA ALA A 190 10.22 -18.00 -10.98
C ALA A 190 11.42 -17.55 -10.11
N ALA A 191 11.16 -16.81 -9.03
CA ALA A 191 12.20 -16.44 -8.07
C ALA A 191 12.72 -17.64 -7.27
N LEU A 192 11.83 -18.53 -6.81
CA LEU A 192 12.25 -19.76 -6.12
C LEU A 192 13.07 -20.68 -7.02
N ASP A 193 12.69 -20.82 -8.30
CA ASP A 193 13.47 -21.56 -9.28
C ASP A 193 14.86 -20.97 -9.43
N ASN A 194 14.98 -19.63 -9.49
CA ASN A 194 16.27 -18.94 -9.56
C ASN A 194 17.11 -19.13 -8.29
N LEU A 195 16.52 -18.95 -7.10
CA LEU A 195 17.25 -19.09 -5.83
C LEU A 195 17.75 -20.52 -5.60
N ASN A 196 17.03 -21.51 -6.11
CA ASN A 196 17.38 -22.92 -5.96
C ASN A 196 18.27 -23.47 -7.09
N GLN A 197 18.60 -22.66 -8.11
CA GLN A 197 19.57 -23.03 -9.14
C GLN A 197 21.00 -23.04 -8.54
N GLY A 198 21.58 -24.24 -8.38
CA GLY A 198 22.99 -24.40 -8.00
C GLY A 198 23.28 -24.69 -6.52
N GLN A 199 22.27 -24.99 -5.71
CA GLN A 199 22.33 -25.41 -4.29
C GLN A 199 23.38 -24.72 -3.39
N GLN A 200 22.92 -23.72 -2.64
CA GLN A 200 23.16 -23.64 -1.19
C GLN A 200 21.88 -23.15 -0.51
N GLY A 201 21.19 -24.06 0.20
CA GLY A 201 19.90 -23.79 0.86
C GLY A 201 18.70 -23.97 -0.06
N LYS A 202 17.70 -24.76 0.39
CA LYS A 202 16.44 -24.94 -0.35
C LYS A 202 15.46 -23.87 0.10
N PHE A 203 15.26 -22.85 -0.72
CA PHE A 203 14.21 -21.84 -0.51
C PHE A 203 12.86 -22.44 -0.86
N THR A 204 11.87 -22.13 -0.03
CA THR A 204 10.48 -22.56 -0.17
C THR A 204 9.55 -21.35 -0.17
N VAL A 205 8.26 -21.58 -0.46
CA VAL A 205 7.24 -20.52 -0.37
C VAL A 205 7.16 -19.94 1.05
N ASP A 206 7.47 -20.72 2.09
CA ASP A 206 7.47 -20.27 3.50
C ASP A 206 8.62 -19.31 3.83
N ASP A 207 9.59 -19.20 2.92
CA ASP A 207 10.67 -18.22 3.02
C ASP A 207 10.31 -16.89 2.35
N PHE A 208 9.25 -16.84 1.53
CA PHE A 208 8.75 -15.60 0.95
C PHE A 208 8.17 -14.69 2.06
N VAL A 209 8.69 -13.48 2.17
CA VAL A 209 8.27 -12.51 3.19
C VAL A 209 7.22 -11.58 2.62
N GLU A 210 7.59 -10.87 1.54
CA GLU A 210 6.79 -9.86 0.88
C GLU A 210 7.39 -9.53 -0.48
N GLY A 211 6.63 -8.82 -1.30
CA GLY A 211 7.11 -8.28 -2.55
C GLY A 211 6.44 -6.97 -2.88
N MET A 212 6.91 -6.34 -3.94
CA MET A 212 6.27 -5.18 -4.51
C MET A 212 6.29 -5.27 -6.04
N TYR A 213 5.28 -4.71 -6.69
CA TYR A 213 5.21 -4.68 -8.15
C TYR A 213 4.74 -3.33 -8.67
N ARG A 214 5.17 -2.98 -9.88
CA ARG A 214 4.64 -1.86 -10.65
C ARG A 214 4.53 -2.24 -12.11
N THR A 215 3.53 -1.73 -12.80
CA THR A 215 3.35 -1.95 -14.24
C THR A 215 3.58 -0.64 -14.97
N VAL A 216 4.63 -0.60 -15.78
CA VAL A 216 4.95 0.54 -16.65
C VAL A 216 4.43 0.20 -18.04
N ALA A 217 3.62 1.08 -18.62
CA ALA A 217 2.94 0.81 -19.89
C ALA A 217 3.89 0.50 -21.05
N THR A 218 5.13 1.02 -21.03
CA THR A 218 6.11 0.85 -22.10
C THR A 218 7.05 -0.35 -21.89
N SER A 219 7.31 -0.76 -20.64
CA SER A 219 8.29 -1.82 -20.34
C SER A 219 7.68 -3.11 -19.79
N GLY A 220 6.50 -3.06 -19.19
CA GLY A 220 5.83 -4.22 -18.60
C GLY A 220 5.79 -4.17 -17.07
N THR A 221 5.70 -5.34 -16.43
CA THR A 221 5.58 -5.40 -14.96
C THR A 221 6.89 -5.78 -14.29
N HIS A 222 7.32 -4.95 -13.35
CA HIS A 222 8.50 -5.14 -12.52
C HIS A 222 8.07 -5.68 -11.16
N TYR A 223 8.80 -6.69 -10.67
CA TYR A 223 8.66 -7.26 -9.34
C TYR A 223 9.97 -7.17 -8.55
N GLU A 224 9.87 -6.81 -7.28
CA GLU A 224 10.93 -6.98 -6.28
C GLU A 224 10.39 -7.93 -5.21
N LEU A 225 11.04 -9.08 -5.04
CA LEU A 225 10.61 -10.13 -4.12
C LEU A 225 11.65 -10.33 -3.02
N LEU A 226 11.18 -10.41 -1.77
CA LEU A 226 12.02 -10.58 -0.59
C LEU A 226 11.79 -11.96 0.04
N PHE A 227 12.87 -12.71 0.21
CA PHE A 227 12.89 -14.01 0.88
C PHE A 227 13.79 -13.98 2.11
N LEU A 228 13.37 -14.64 3.17
CA LEU A 228 14.17 -14.82 4.38
C LEU A 228 15.15 -15.97 4.17
N ASP A 229 16.45 -15.69 4.31
CA ASP A 229 17.48 -16.72 4.25
C ASP A 229 17.66 -17.36 5.63
N ARG A 230 16.98 -18.50 5.85
CA ARG A 230 17.07 -19.26 7.11
C ARG A 230 18.31 -20.16 7.18
N HIS A 231 19.02 -20.33 6.07
CA HIS A 231 20.13 -21.26 5.93
C HIS A 231 21.46 -20.66 6.37
N VAL A 232 21.50 -19.33 6.58
CA VAL A 232 22.67 -18.62 7.09
C VAL A 232 22.53 -18.29 8.58
N ASN A 233 23.66 -18.25 9.30
CA ASN A 233 23.76 -18.09 10.76
C ASN A 233 22.72 -17.13 11.38
N LYS A 234 22.03 -17.61 12.43
CA LYS A 234 20.88 -17.00 13.13
C LYS A 234 21.10 -15.61 13.76
N THR A 235 22.30 -15.03 13.66
CA THR A 235 22.65 -13.79 14.38
C THR A 235 22.28 -12.51 13.63
N MET A 236 21.96 -12.57 12.34
CA MET A 236 21.44 -11.42 11.57
C MET A 236 20.30 -11.82 10.65
N HIS A 237 19.32 -10.94 10.46
CA HIS A 237 18.29 -11.12 9.43
C HIS A 237 18.95 -10.97 8.06
N GLN A 238 19.14 -12.11 7.40
CA GLN A 238 19.64 -12.15 6.04
C GLN A 238 18.46 -12.39 5.10
N TYR A 239 18.40 -11.57 4.07
CA TYR A 239 17.36 -11.68 3.06
C TYR A 239 17.99 -11.91 1.70
N ARG A 240 17.26 -12.63 0.84
CA ARG A 240 17.50 -12.68 -0.59
C ARG A 240 16.49 -11.78 -1.28
N THR A 241 16.96 -10.87 -2.12
CA THR A 241 16.09 -10.14 -3.04
C THR A 241 16.20 -10.73 -4.43
N VAL A 242 15.06 -10.91 -5.09
CA VAL A 242 14.99 -11.33 -6.48
C VAL A 242 14.16 -10.31 -7.26
N THR A 243 14.81 -9.71 -8.25
CA THR A 243 14.21 -8.73 -9.15
C THR A 243 13.79 -9.43 -10.44
N LEU A 244 12.52 -9.31 -10.80
CA LEU A 244 11.94 -9.93 -12.00
C LEU A 244 11.29 -8.88 -12.90
N MET A 245 11.30 -9.15 -14.20
CA MET A 245 10.59 -8.39 -15.21
C MET A 245 9.64 -9.30 -15.99
N ARG A 246 8.42 -8.84 -16.22
CA ARG A 246 7.48 -9.44 -17.20
C ARG A 246 7.27 -8.42 -18.33
N PRO A 247 8.13 -8.42 -19.36
CA PRO A 247 8.10 -7.42 -20.44
C PRO A 247 7.09 -7.80 -21.52
N PHE A 248 5.78 -7.69 -21.23
CA PHE A 248 4.67 -8.16 -22.11
C PHE A 248 4.91 -9.53 -22.78
N ALA A 249 5.71 -10.36 -22.10
CA ALA A 249 6.30 -11.61 -22.54
C ALA A 249 6.51 -12.48 -21.27
N PRO A 250 7.08 -13.70 -21.40
CA PRO A 250 7.39 -14.52 -20.23
C PRO A 250 8.25 -13.81 -19.19
N LEU A 251 8.07 -14.19 -17.92
CA LEU A 251 8.85 -13.68 -16.79
C LEU A 251 10.34 -13.96 -16.98
N ALA A 252 11.16 -12.95 -16.77
CA ALA A 252 12.61 -13.01 -16.79
C ALA A 252 13.16 -12.58 -15.43
N VAL A 253 14.17 -13.31 -14.95
CA VAL A 253 14.93 -12.92 -13.76
C VAL A 253 15.99 -11.90 -14.18
N VAL A 254 15.99 -10.75 -13.53
CA VAL A 254 16.92 -9.65 -13.85
C VAL A 254 18.11 -9.67 -12.90
N ALA A 255 17.85 -9.80 -11.60
CA ALA A 255 18.88 -9.81 -10.57
C ALA A 255 18.48 -10.67 -9.38
N SER A 256 19.49 -11.18 -8.67
CA SER A 256 19.34 -11.89 -7.40
C SER A 256 20.50 -11.49 -6.50
N SER A 257 20.22 -11.05 -5.28
CA SER A 257 21.24 -10.49 -4.40
C SER A 257 21.01 -10.77 -2.92
N ASN A 258 22.12 -10.80 -2.16
CA ASN A 258 22.13 -10.94 -0.70
C ASN A 258 21.98 -9.59 -0.03
N MET A 259 20.96 -9.45 0.81
CA MET A 259 20.70 -8.26 1.59
C MET A 259 20.96 -8.49 3.08
N TYR A 260 21.75 -7.58 3.66
CA TYR A 260 22.04 -7.56 5.09
C TYR A 260 21.46 -6.29 5.70
N THR A 261 20.52 -6.43 6.62
CA THR A 261 19.82 -5.28 7.21
C THR A 261 20.49 -4.80 8.50
N LYS A 262 21.82 -4.74 8.57
CA LYS A 262 22.56 -4.38 9.80
C LYS A 262 22.69 -2.87 10.06
N GLN A 263 22.24 -2.04 9.12
CA GLN A 263 22.49 -0.60 9.11
C GLN A 263 21.79 0.11 10.27
N LEU A 264 22.50 1.05 10.89
CA LEU A 264 21.93 1.97 11.88
C LEU A 264 21.01 2.96 11.16
N ILE A 265 19.78 3.12 11.63
CA ILE A 265 18.86 4.16 11.17
C ILE A 265 18.93 5.34 12.15
N ASN A 266 19.26 6.52 11.66
CA ASN A 266 19.08 7.76 12.39
C ASN A 266 17.72 8.38 12.06
N ILE A 267 16.77 8.26 12.99
CA ILE A 267 15.46 8.90 12.91
C ILE A 267 15.65 10.38 13.21
N VAL A 268 15.41 11.23 12.22
CA VAL A 268 15.45 12.68 12.38
C VAL A 268 14.01 13.16 12.60
N LEU A 269 13.75 13.66 13.81
CA LEU A 269 12.42 14.05 14.26
C LEU A 269 12.37 15.56 14.53
N PRO A 270 11.67 16.34 13.71
CA PRO A 270 11.42 17.76 13.96
C PRO A 270 10.32 17.91 15.02
N LEU A 271 10.50 18.81 15.99
CA LEU A 271 9.56 19.00 17.09
C LEU A 271 9.41 20.48 17.46
N SER A 272 8.17 20.92 17.61
CA SER A 272 7.80 22.23 18.17
C SER A 272 6.48 22.07 18.93
N GLY A 273 6.44 22.49 20.20
CA GLY A 273 5.32 22.20 21.08
C GLY A 273 5.06 20.69 21.16
N ARG A 274 3.80 20.27 20.96
CA ARG A 274 3.34 18.86 20.83
C ARG A 274 3.97 17.85 21.81
N ILE A 275 4.23 18.28 23.04
CA ILE A 275 4.99 17.50 24.03
C ILE A 275 4.27 16.18 24.37
N GLU A 276 2.94 16.20 24.47
CA GLU A 276 2.15 14.99 24.71
C GLU A 276 2.24 13.99 23.56
N THR A 277 2.20 14.46 22.31
CA THR A 277 2.42 13.62 21.14
C THR A 277 3.83 13.03 21.15
N PHE A 278 4.84 13.83 21.52
CA PHE A 278 6.21 13.36 21.65
C PHE A 278 6.38 12.31 22.76
N ARG A 279 5.70 12.47 23.91
CA ARG A 279 5.67 11.45 24.97
C ARG A 279 5.11 10.13 24.42
N GLY A 280 3.95 10.18 23.75
CA GLY A 280 3.37 8.99 23.13
C GLY A 280 4.25 8.36 22.04
N PHE A 281 4.99 9.17 21.26
CA PHE A 281 6.00 8.70 20.31
C PHE A 281 7.12 7.95 21.02
N MET A 282 7.69 8.55 22.08
CA MET A 282 8.77 7.96 22.86
C MET A 282 8.35 6.67 23.56
N ASP A 283 7.12 6.61 24.08
CA ASP A 283 6.57 5.41 24.71
C ASP A 283 6.47 4.26 23.71
N LYS A 284 5.95 4.52 22.49
CA LYS A 284 5.90 3.52 21.41
C LYS A 284 7.31 3.09 20.97
N LEU A 285 8.22 4.04 20.80
CA LEU A 285 9.60 3.74 20.41
C LEU A 285 10.28 2.83 21.45
N VAL A 286 10.19 3.17 22.75
CA VAL A 286 10.85 2.43 23.82
C VAL A 286 10.18 1.08 24.10
N ASN A 287 8.85 1.05 24.19
CA ASN A 287 8.12 -0.13 24.66
C ASN A 287 7.76 -1.12 23.56
N ILE A 288 7.81 -0.73 22.29
CA ILE A 288 7.47 -1.59 21.15
C ILE A 288 8.71 -1.79 20.27
N ILE A 289 9.27 -0.70 19.72
CA ILE A 289 10.31 -0.81 18.69
C ILE A 289 11.64 -1.31 19.27
N LEU A 290 12.14 -0.69 20.34
CA LEU A 290 13.45 -1.03 20.92
C LEU A 290 13.51 -2.41 21.58
N LYS A 291 12.37 -3.08 21.79
CA LYS A 291 12.32 -4.49 22.21
C LYS A 291 12.71 -5.44 21.09
N HIS A 292 12.52 -5.03 19.84
CA HIS A 292 12.73 -5.87 18.66
C HIS A 292 13.89 -5.40 17.79
N ASP A 293 14.16 -4.09 17.71
CA ASP A 293 15.27 -3.53 16.94
C ASP A 293 15.93 -2.37 17.68
N ARG A 294 17.20 -2.55 18.07
CA ARG A 294 18.02 -1.53 18.74
C ARG A 294 19.00 -0.80 17.82
N ARG A 295 19.00 -1.11 16.52
CA ARG A 295 19.85 -0.47 15.50
C ARG A 295 19.21 0.85 15.04
N ILE A 296 18.87 1.68 16.02
CA ILE A 296 18.19 2.96 15.87
C ILE A 296 18.95 4.01 16.67
N PHE A 297 19.08 5.19 16.08
CA PHE A 297 19.47 6.44 16.72
C PHE A 297 18.33 7.44 16.52
N LEU A 298 18.04 8.26 17.53
CA LEU A 298 17.02 9.31 17.45
C LEU A 298 17.69 10.68 17.56
N THR A 299 17.54 11.51 16.54
CA THR A 299 17.93 12.92 16.55
C THR A 299 16.66 13.77 16.62
N VAL A 300 16.36 14.33 17.79
CA VAL A 300 15.25 15.27 17.99
C VAL A 300 15.76 16.69 17.73
N VAL A 301 15.11 17.42 16.84
CA VAL A 301 15.40 18.82 16.54
C VAL A 301 14.25 19.68 17.05
N TYR A 302 14.46 20.30 18.21
CA TYR A 302 13.46 21.05 18.96
C TYR A 302 13.52 22.54 18.65
N PHE A 303 12.37 23.17 18.40
CA PHE A 303 12.25 24.61 18.18
C PHE A 303 11.61 25.30 19.39
N GLY A 304 12.26 26.38 19.85
CA GLY A 304 11.79 27.21 20.97
C GLY A 304 12.27 26.75 22.36
N TYR A 305 11.81 27.49 23.38
CA TYR A 305 12.15 27.23 24.80
C TYR A 305 11.00 26.65 25.61
N GLU A 306 9.77 27.04 25.29
CA GLU A 306 8.56 26.51 25.92
C GLU A 306 8.57 24.99 25.78
N GLY A 307 8.33 24.22 26.84
CA GLY A 307 8.29 22.75 26.77
C GLY A 307 9.63 22.02 26.71
N LEU A 308 10.75 22.74 26.56
CA LEU A 308 12.06 22.14 26.37
C LEU A 308 12.50 21.28 27.57
N GLN A 309 12.16 21.71 28.79
CA GLN A 309 12.53 20.96 29.99
C GLN A 309 11.75 19.65 30.09
N GLU A 310 10.48 19.64 29.71
CA GLU A 310 9.64 18.45 29.63
C GLU A 310 10.19 17.49 28.58
N VAL A 311 10.59 17.97 27.40
CA VAL A 311 11.24 17.15 26.36
C VAL A 311 12.53 16.52 26.89
N ARG A 312 13.37 17.28 27.61
CA ARG A 312 14.58 16.75 28.26
C ARG A 312 14.25 15.68 29.30
N ASN A 313 13.19 15.87 30.08
CA ASN A 313 12.74 14.89 31.08
C ASN A 313 12.26 13.60 30.41
N ILE A 314 11.46 13.70 29.33
CA ILE A 314 11.01 12.53 28.54
C ILE A 314 12.21 11.75 27.99
N ILE A 315 13.19 12.44 27.38
CA ILE A 315 14.41 11.80 26.85
C ILE A 315 15.23 11.16 27.97
N THR A 316 15.34 11.82 29.13
CA THR A 316 16.06 11.30 30.29
C THR A 316 15.40 10.04 30.84
N ASN A 317 14.07 10.00 30.94
CA ASN A 317 13.32 8.82 31.36
C ASN A 317 13.51 7.67 30.37
N ALA A 318 13.40 7.93 29.07
CA ALA A 318 13.66 6.92 28.03
C ALA A 318 15.09 6.33 28.11
N SER A 319 16.07 7.17 28.47
CA SER A 319 17.46 6.72 28.67
C SER A 319 17.64 5.86 29.92
N LYS A 320 16.95 6.21 31.03
CA LYS A 320 17.03 5.48 32.31
C LYS A 320 16.23 4.18 32.29
N GLU A 321 14.95 4.25 31.94
CA GLU A 321 13.99 3.12 32.00
C GLU A 321 14.15 2.21 30.77
N GLY A 322 14.20 2.81 29.58
CA GLY A 322 14.32 2.09 28.30
C GLY A 322 15.75 1.65 27.96
N LYS A 323 16.75 2.05 28.77
CA LYS A 323 18.19 1.90 28.48
C LYS A 323 18.54 2.39 27.07
N PHE A 324 17.88 3.43 26.57
CA PHE A 324 18.05 3.94 25.22
C PHE A 324 19.02 5.13 25.21
N ARG A 325 20.30 4.85 24.94
CA ARG A 325 21.38 5.85 24.96
C ARG A 325 21.66 6.51 23.61
N HIS A 326 21.00 6.07 22.53
CA HIS A 326 21.21 6.57 21.18
C HIS A 326 20.21 7.69 20.85
N ILE A 327 20.17 8.73 21.68
CA ILE A 327 19.32 9.91 21.48
C ILE A 327 20.18 11.16 21.49
N ARG A 328 19.90 12.09 20.58
CA ARG A 328 20.47 13.44 20.56
C ARG A 328 19.34 14.47 20.48
N LEU A 329 19.42 15.48 21.33
CA LEU A 329 18.53 16.65 21.29
C LEU A 329 19.32 17.84 20.74
N LEU A 330 18.82 18.43 19.65
CA LEU A 330 19.27 19.68 19.07
C LEU A 330 18.21 20.73 19.34
N THR A 331 18.61 21.94 19.69
CA THR A 331 17.70 23.04 20.03
C THR A 331 17.95 24.22 19.13
N LEU A 332 16.90 24.77 18.54
CA LEU A 332 16.91 25.94 17.67
C LEU A 332 15.97 26.99 18.27
N ASN A 333 16.44 28.22 18.45
CA ASN A 333 15.64 29.31 18.98
C ASN A 333 15.09 30.18 17.84
N GLU A 334 14.20 29.59 17.05
CA GLU A 334 13.60 30.23 15.87
C GLU A 334 12.15 29.75 15.69
N THR A 335 11.41 30.38 14.78
CA THR A 335 10.11 29.88 14.33
C THR A 335 10.27 28.50 13.69
N PHE A 336 9.35 27.58 14.00
CA PHE A 336 9.40 26.22 13.47
C PHE A 336 9.36 26.19 11.94
N SER A 337 10.36 25.51 11.35
CA SER A 337 10.37 25.09 9.95
C SER A 337 10.76 23.62 9.88
N ARG A 338 9.86 22.80 9.32
CA ARG A 338 10.07 21.36 9.20
C ARG A 338 11.28 21.02 8.32
N GLY A 339 11.39 21.66 7.15
CA GLY A 339 12.52 21.47 6.24
C GLY A 339 13.86 21.82 6.90
N LYS A 340 13.93 22.97 7.58
CA LYS A 340 15.12 23.39 8.33
C LYS A 340 15.48 22.42 9.46
N ALA A 341 14.49 21.95 10.21
CA ALA A 341 14.69 20.99 11.28
C ALA A 341 15.33 19.68 10.77
N LEU A 342 14.79 19.14 9.67
CA LEU A 342 15.29 17.92 9.05
C LEU A 342 16.69 18.12 8.43
N GLN A 343 16.94 19.28 7.81
CA GLN A 343 18.25 19.68 7.30
C GLN A 343 19.31 19.73 8.40
N VAL A 344 19.02 20.42 9.51
CA VAL A 344 19.92 20.51 10.67
C VAL A 344 20.16 19.12 11.27
N GLY A 345 19.11 18.32 11.45
CA GLY A 345 19.24 16.98 12.00
C GLY A 345 20.10 16.03 11.14
N ALA A 346 19.99 16.14 9.81
CA ALA A 346 20.80 15.35 8.88
C ALA A 346 22.26 15.82 8.82
N THR A 347 22.50 17.14 8.74
CA THR A 347 23.83 17.73 8.60
C THR A 347 24.67 17.59 9.87
N HIS A 348 24.05 17.70 11.05
CA HIS A 348 24.71 17.60 12.35
C HIS A 348 25.21 16.20 12.72
N TRP A 349 24.82 15.19 11.95
CA TRP A 349 25.41 13.86 12.06
C TRP A 349 26.87 13.88 11.57
N SER A 350 27.79 13.48 12.43
CA SER A 350 29.25 13.52 12.17
C SER A 350 29.92 12.15 12.14
N LYS A 351 29.19 11.05 12.36
CA LYS A 351 29.75 9.70 12.51
C LYS A 351 29.86 8.95 11.17
N GLY A 352 30.23 9.65 10.10
CA GLY A 352 30.25 9.13 8.74
C GLY A 352 28.87 9.05 8.10
N ASP A 353 28.72 8.20 7.09
CA ASP A 353 27.43 8.01 6.40
C ASP A 353 26.45 7.17 7.23
N VAL A 354 25.17 7.49 7.13
CA VAL A 354 24.10 6.85 7.91
C VAL A 354 22.80 6.85 7.12
N LEU A 355 21.98 5.82 7.32
CA LEU A 355 20.63 5.79 6.80
C LEU A 355 19.74 6.72 7.65
N LEU A 356 19.26 7.79 7.05
CA LEU A 356 18.34 8.74 7.67
C LEU A 356 16.91 8.25 7.46
N PHE A 357 16.08 8.33 8.51
CA PHE A 357 14.63 8.26 8.40
C PHE A 357 14.05 9.62 8.83
N MET A 358 13.47 10.35 7.88
CA MET A 358 12.75 11.60 8.16
C MET A 358 11.36 11.25 8.67
N CYS A 359 11.07 11.61 9.93
CA CYS A 359 9.88 11.13 10.62
C CYS A 359 9.19 12.26 11.38
N ASP A 360 7.89 12.41 11.18
CA ASP A 360 7.08 13.31 11.98
C ASP A 360 6.71 12.67 13.33
N VAL A 361 6.39 13.49 14.33
CA VAL A 361 6.04 13.01 15.68
C VAL A 361 4.72 12.23 15.73
N ASP A 362 3.83 12.46 14.76
CA ASP A 362 2.52 11.80 14.61
C ASP A 362 2.56 10.51 13.76
N VAL A 363 3.76 10.04 13.42
CA VAL A 363 3.93 8.81 12.64
C VAL A 363 4.13 7.63 13.58
N VAL A 364 3.39 6.55 13.31
CA VAL A 364 3.59 5.25 13.95
C VAL A 364 4.14 4.29 12.92
N PHE A 365 5.24 3.61 13.24
CA PHE A 365 5.88 2.65 12.36
C PHE A 365 6.24 1.36 13.08
N SER A 366 6.37 0.28 12.33
CA SER A 366 6.74 -1.05 12.79
C SER A 366 8.23 -1.33 12.56
N THR A 367 8.78 -2.37 13.19
CA THR A 367 10.13 -2.85 12.85
C THR A 367 10.23 -3.36 11.40
N ARG A 368 9.14 -3.89 10.84
CA ARG A 368 9.10 -4.29 9.42
C ARG A 368 9.29 -3.09 8.47
N TYR A 369 8.74 -1.93 8.81
CA TYR A 369 9.01 -0.70 8.06
C TYR A 369 10.49 -0.32 8.10
N LEU A 370 11.14 -0.42 9.26
CA LEU A 370 12.57 -0.14 9.39
C LEU A 370 13.43 -1.12 8.57
N GLU A 371 13.04 -2.39 8.48
CA GLU A 371 13.70 -3.35 7.59
C GLU A 371 13.58 -2.93 6.12
N ARG A 372 12.39 -2.50 5.67
CA ARG A 372 12.20 -1.99 4.30
C ARG A 372 13.01 -0.73 4.01
N CYS A 373 13.17 0.16 4.99
CA CYS A 373 14.09 1.29 4.86
C CYS A 373 15.52 0.84 4.55
N ARG A 374 16.01 -0.22 5.22
CA ARG A 374 17.37 -0.75 4.99
C ARG A 374 17.50 -1.49 3.65
N ILE A 375 16.43 -2.14 3.20
CA ILE A 375 16.42 -2.93 1.96
C ILE A 375 16.31 -2.02 0.73
N ASN A 376 15.46 -1.01 0.80
CA ASN A 376 15.11 -0.19 -0.37
C ASN A 376 15.98 1.06 -0.54
N ALA A 377 16.73 1.47 0.49
CA ALA A 377 17.69 2.58 0.38
C ALA A 377 19.11 2.03 0.29
N THR A 378 19.85 2.44 -0.74
CA THR A 378 21.24 2.04 -0.99
C THR A 378 22.06 3.27 -1.39
N PRO A 379 23.23 3.53 -0.76
CA PRO A 379 24.01 4.74 -1.04
C PRO A 379 24.34 4.85 -2.52
N GLY A 380 24.11 6.03 -3.10
CA GLY A 380 24.38 6.35 -4.51
C GLY A 380 23.51 5.61 -5.52
N ARG A 381 22.55 4.77 -5.07
CA ARG A 381 21.74 3.93 -5.95
C ARG A 381 20.25 4.15 -5.79
N SER A 382 19.74 4.13 -4.56
CA SER A 382 18.28 4.20 -4.35
C SER A 382 17.89 4.91 -3.06
N VAL A 383 16.74 5.58 -3.14
CA VAL A 383 16.06 6.23 -2.01
C VAL A 383 14.68 5.64 -1.83
N TYR A 384 14.24 5.47 -0.57
CA TYR A 384 12.93 4.88 -0.27
C TYR A 384 11.92 5.91 0.22
N TYR A 385 10.82 6.04 -0.53
CA TYR A 385 9.69 6.93 -0.22
C TYR A 385 8.43 6.10 0.03
N PRO A 386 8.13 5.71 1.29
CA PRO A 386 6.89 5.01 1.60
C PRO A 386 5.65 5.87 1.31
N VAL A 387 4.65 5.26 0.70
CA VAL A 387 3.28 5.81 0.66
C VAL A 387 2.61 5.40 1.97
N VAL A 388 2.45 6.38 2.86
CA VAL A 388 2.01 6.20 4.25
C VAL A 388 0.49 6.03 4.33
N PHE A 389 0.02 5.13 5.18
CA PHE A 389 -1.42 5.00 5.46
C PHE A 389 -1.86 6.10 6.42
N SER A 390 -2.71 7.02 5.98
CA SER A 390 -3.21 8.12 6.81
C SER A 390 -4.55 7.75 7.41
N LEU A 391 -4.63 7.79 8.74
CA LEU A 391 -5.88 7.53 9.45
C LEU A 391 -6.83 8.71 9.34
N TYR A 392 -8.12 8.40 9.25
CA TYR A 392 -9.18 9.39 9.33
C TYR A 392 -9.40 9.88 10.76
N ASN A 393 -10.18 10.94 10.91
CA ASN A 393 -10.58 11.47 12.21
C ASN A 393 -11.34 10.41 13.01
N PRO A 394 -10.77 9.89 14.11
CA PRO A 394 -11.42 8.83 14.89
C PRO A 394 -12.69 9.32 15.58
N LYS A 395 -12.84 10.63 15.79
CA LYS A 395 -14.07 11.25 16.33
C LYS A 395 -15.20 11.34 15.30
N VAL A 396 -14.91 11.06 14.03
CA VAL A 396 -15.90 11.07 12.94
C VAL A 396 -16.20 9.64 12.51
N VAL A 397 -15.18 8.84 12.18
CA VAL A 397 -15.40 7.53 11.52
C VAL A 397 -15.97 6.45 12.42
N TYR A 398 -15.64 6.42 13.71
CA TYR A 398 -16.18 5.42 14.63
C TYR A 398 -17.64 5.74 15.04
N PRO A 399 -17.97 6.99 15.45
CA PRO A 399 -19.36 7.34 15.72
C PRO A 399 -20.28 7.22 14.50
N ALA A 400 -19.79 7.50 13.29
CA ALA A 400 -20.56 7.30 12.06
C ALA A 400 -20.96 5.83 11.81
N GLN A 401 -20.34 4.88 12.52
CA GLN A 401 -20.65 3.45 12.49
C GLN A 401 -21.36 2.97 13.78
N GLY A 402 -21.72 3.87 14.70
CA GLY A 402 -22.27 3.51 16.00
C GLY A 402 -21.28 2.79 16.93
N LYS A 403 -19.97 2.96 16.72
CA LYS A 403 -18.92 2.31 17.51
C LYS A 403 -18.19 3.31 18.40
N PRO A 404 -17.75 2.90 19.61
CA PRO A 404 -16.86 3.71 20.42
C PRO A 404 -15.50 3.85 19.74
N THR A 405 -14.83 4.99 19.94
CA THR A 405 -13.45 5.18 19.49
C THR A 405 -12.51 4.23 20.25
N PRO A 406 -11.80 3.32 19.57
CA PRO A 406 -10.89 2.39 20.23
C PRO A 406 -9.57 3.08 20.62
N PRO A 407 -8.75 2.44 21.48
CA PRO A 407 -7.40 2.91 21.78
C PRO A 407 -6.53 3.11 20.52
N GLU A 408 -5.56 4.03 20.57
CA GLU A 408 -4.76 4.44 19.39
C GLU A 408 -4.14 3.27 18.62
N LEU A 409 -3.54 2.30 19.32
CA LEU A 409 -2.91 1.14 18.67
C LEU A 409 -3.90 0.24 17.93
N ASP A 410 -5.14 0.16 18.43
CA ASP A 410 -6.21 -0.62 17.81
C ASP A 410 -6.81 0.09 16.59
N GLN A 411 -6.52 1.40 16.43
CA GLN A 411 -6.89 2.17 15.24
C GLN A 411 -5.96 1.91 14.05
N LEU A 412 -4.81 1.25 14.23
CA LEU A 412 -3.79 0.97 13.20
C LEU A 412 -4.22 -0.15 12.23
N VAL A 413 -5.42 0.00 11.68
CA VAL A 413 -6.05 -0.95 10.76
C VAL A 413 -6.07 -0.33 9.37
N ILE A 414 -5.58 -1.08 8.38
CA ILE A 414 -5.65 -0.70 6.97
C ILE A 414 -7.00 -1.14 6.43
N SER A 415 -7.92 -0.19 6.29
CA SER A 415 -9.22 -0.41 5.68
C SER A 415 -9.73 0.88 5.05
N ARG A 416 -10.66 0.75 4.10
CA ARG A 416 -11.28 1.91 3.45
C ARG A 416 -12.01 2.84 4.43
N ASP A 417 -12.41 2.31 5.58
CA ASP A 417 -13.23 3.03 6.54
C ASP A 417 -12.37 3.70 7.63
N THR A 418 -11.10 3.29 7.77
CA THR A 418 -10.16 3.80 8.78
C THR A 418 -9.15 4.78 8.21
N GLY A 419 -8.90 4.78 6.90
CA GLY A 419 -7.94 5.68 6.29
C GLY A 419 -7.74 5.48 4.79
N PHE A 420 -6.65 6.05 4.27
CA PHE A 420 -6.28 5.98 2.86
C PHE A 420 -4.76 5.99 2.67
N TRP A 421 -4.29 5.49 1.53
CA TRP A 421 -2.89 5.64 1.10
C TRP A 421 -2.64 7.09 0.67
N ARG A 422 -1.74 7.80 1.37
CA ARG A 422 -1.39 9.19 1.07
C ARG A 422 -0.36 9.25 -0.05
N ASP A 423 -0.82 9.07 -1.27
CA ASP A 423 -0.01 9.09 -2.51
C ASP A 423 0.53 10.48 -2.89
N PHE A 424 0.03 11.55 -2.28
CA PHE A 424 0.52 12.92 -2.47
C PHE A 424 1.53 13.40 -1.40
N GLY A 425 1.87 12.56 -0.42
CA GLY A 425 2.83 12.92 0.65
C GLY A 425 4.25 12.43 0.37
N TYR A 426 5.25 13.26 0.69
CA TYR A 426 6.68 12.94 0.51
C TYR A 426 7.51 13.17 1.79
N GLY A 427 6.86 13.57 2.89
CA GLY A 427 7.53 13.95 4.13
C GLY A 427 8.28 12.81 4.84
N MET A 428 7.83 11.56 4.69
CA MET A 428 8.50 10.39 5.27
C MET A 428 9.37 9.73 4.21
N THR A 429 10.67 9.64 4.47
CA THR A 429 11.65 9.06 3.52
C THR A 429 12.80 8.40 4.27
N CYS A 430 13.37 7.37 3.65
CA CYS A 430 14.56 6.67 4.08
C CYS A 430 15.66 6.82 3.02
N GLN A 431 16.75 7.50 3.39
CA GLN A 431 17.82 7.89 2.46
C GLN A 431 19.17 8.00 3.17
N TYR A 432 20.26 7.71 2.47
CA TYR A 432 21.59 7.92 3.04
C TYR A 432 21.92 9.40 3.16
N ARG A 433 22.67 9.75 4.20
CA ARG A 433 23.13 11.12 4.44
C ARG A 433 24.00 11.60 3.28
N SER A 434 24.87 10.76 2.76
CA SER A 434 25.68 11.07 1.57
C SER A 434 24.81 11.51 0.38
N ASP A 435 23.77 10.74 0.06
CA ASP A 435 22.83 11.03 -1.03
C ASP A 435 22.03 12.31 -0.78
N PHE A 436 21.55 12.51 0.45
CA PHE A 436 20.85 13.72 0.87
C PHE A 436 21.69 14.98 0.65
N LEU A 437 22.99 14.92 1.00
CA LEU A 437 23.91 16.02 0.74
C LEU A 437 24.23 16.18 -0.74
N ALA A 438 24.33 15.09 -1.50
CA ALA A 438 24.60 15.12 -2.93
C ALA A 438 23.47 15.83 -3.72
N VAL A 439 22.21 15.66 -3.29
CA VAL A 439 21.06 16.39 -3.84
C VAL A 439 20.83 17.75 -3.16
N GLN A 440 21.78 18.25 -2.37
CA GLN A 440 21.73 19.56 -1.70
C GLN A 440 20.56 19.72 -0.69
N GLY A 441 20.07 18.63 -0.12
CA GLY A 441 19.12 18.62 0.99
C GLY A 441 17.84 19.46 0.78
N PHE A 442 17.32 20.02 1.87
CA PHE A 442 16.15 20.91 1.82
C PHE A 442 16.54 22.32 1.39
N ASP A 443 15.59 23.00 0.76
CA ASP A 443 15.64 24.45 0.58
C ASP A 443 15.18 25.12 1.88
N GLU A 444 16.09 25.83 2.55
CA GLU A 444 15.84 26.46 3.85
C GLU A 444 15.07 27.79 3.71
N ASP A 445 14.92 28.32 2.50
CA ASP A 445 14.20 29.57 2.22
C ASP A 445 12.67 29.35 2.17
N ILE A 446 12.21 28.10 2.22
CA ILE A 446 10.79 27.76 2.32
C ILE A 446 10.30 28.08 3.74
N ILE A 447 9.57 29.18 3.85
CA ILE A 447 8.90 29.60 5.09
C ILE A 447 7.41 29.21 5.01
N GLY A 448 6.89 28.57 6.07
CA GLY A 448 5.47 28.23 6.20
C GLY A 448 5.18 26.73 6.03
N TRP A 449 3.98 26.41 5.55
CA TRP A 449 3.49 25.03 5.43
C TRP A 449 3.57 24.51 3.99
N GLY A 450 4.21 23.36 3.84
CA GLY A 450 4.14 22.51 2.64
C GLY A 450 5.08 22.92 1.52
N GLY A 451 5.41 21.92 0.68
CA GLY A 451 6.23 22.06 -0.51
C GLY A 451 7.70 21.67 -0.33
N GLU A 452 8.21 21.67 0.90
CA GLU A 452 9.60 21.32 1.18
C GLU A 452 9.91 19.85 0.86
N ASP A 453 8.95 18.97 1.16
CA ASP A 453 9.04 17.54 0.90
C ASP A 453 8.93 17.24 -0.60
N VAL A 454 8.01 17.92 -1.30
CA VAL A 454 7.87 17.86 -2.76
C VAL A 454 9.15 18.32 -3.46
N LEU A 455 9.75 19.43 -3.01
CA LEU A 455 10.97 19.95 -3.62
C LEU A 455 12.14 18.99 -3.42
N LEU A 456 12.35 18.44 -2.21
CA LEU A 456 13.37 17.41 -2.00
C LEU A 456 13.12 16.17 -2.88
N TYR A 457 11.87 15.69 -2.93
CA TYR A 457 11.50 14.55 -3.76
C TYR A 457 11.84 14.80 -5.24
N ARG A 458 11.50 15.98 -5.77
CA ARG A 458 11.84 16.38 -7.15
C ARG A 458 13.36 16.39 -7.41
N LYS A 459 14.19 16.74 -6.42
CA LYS A 459 15.65 16.67 -6.57
C LYS A 459 16.11 15.22 -6.77
N TYR A 460 15.55 14.27 -6.04
CA TYR A 460 15.83 12.84 -6.25
C TYR A 460 15.30 12.32 -7.58
N VAL A 461 14.07 12.68 -7.95
CA VAL A 461 13.44 12.28 -9.22
C VAL A 461 14.24 12.74 -10.43
N LYS A 462 14.85 13.94 -10.37
CA LYS A 462 15.72 14.48 -11.42
C LYS A 462 17.15 13.96 -11.38
N SER A 463 17.51 13.20 -10.35
CA SER A 463 18.84 12.61 -10.20
C SER A 463 18.92 11.26 -10.94
N LYS A 464 20.11 10.64 -10.94
CA LYS A 464 20.31 9.27 -11.46
C LYS A 464 19.95 8.18 -10.44
N MET A 465 19.43 8.55 -9.26
CA MET A 465 19.04 7.58 -8.23
C MET A 465 17.68 6.97 -8.54
N SER A 466 17.52 5.70 -8.21
CA SER A 466 16.21 5.03 -8.27
C SER A 466 15.34 5.46 -7.09
N VAL A 467 14.18 6.04 -7.39
CA VAL A 467 13.20 6.45 -6.38
C VAL A 467 12.23 5.28 -6.15
N ILE A 468 12.44 4.55 -5.06
CA ILE A 468 11.57 3.43 -4.68
C ILE A 468 10.38 3.99 -3.89
N ARG A 469 9.30 4.30 -4.61
CA ARG A 469 8.02 4.74 -4.01
C ARG A 469 7.04 3.57 -3.93
N ALA A 470 6.60 3.19 -2.73
CA ALA A 470 5.72 2.03 -2.55
C ALA A 470 4.73 2.20 -1.38
N THR A 471 3.51 1.66 -1.49
CA THR A 471 2.61 1.50 -0.33
C THR A 471 3.28 0.69 0.76
N ASP A 472 3.18 1.17 2.00
CA ASP A 472 3.86 0.51 3.12
C ASP A 472 2.88 0.22 4.27
N PRO A 473 2.52 -1.06 4.53
CA PRO A 473 1.58 -1.43 5.58
C PRO A 473 2.15 -1.37 7.00
N GLY A 474 3.41 -0.97 7.14
CA GLY A 474 4.13 -0.87 8.39
C GLY A 474 4.28 0.56 8.90
N ILE A 475 3.70 1.57 8.24
CA ILE A 475 3.77 2.98 8.63
C ILE A 475 2.41 3.68 8.50
N PHE A 476 2.04 4.40 9.54
CA PHE A 476 0.78 5.10 9.70
C PHE A 476 1.02 6.56 10.08
N HIS A 477 0.22 7.46 9.53
CA HIS A 477 0.12 8.82 10.00
C HIS A 477 -1.15 8.94 10.84
N LEU A 478 -1.00 9.25 12.13
CA LEU A 478 -2.12 9.44 13.03
C LEU A 478 -2.90 10.70 12.62
N TRP A 479 -4.22 10.67 12.77
CA TRP A 479 -5.00 11.87 12.57
C TRP A 479 -4.69 12.89 13.67
N HIS A 480 -4.50 14.14 13.27
CA HIS A 480 -4.43 15.26 14.18
C HIS A 480 -5.09 16.48 13.52
N PRO A 481 -5.63 17.44 14.30
CA PRO A 481 -6.19 18.66 13.75
C PRO A 481 -5.12 19.42 12.96
N LYS A 482 -5.56 20.08 11.89
CA LYS A 482 -4.72 20.90 11.01
C LYS A 482 -5.22 22.33 10.99
N GLU A 483 -4.34 23.25 11.38
CA GLU A 483 -4.59 24.68 11.30
C GLU A 483 -4.09 25.22 9.96
N CYS A 484 -4.97 25.86 9.20
CA CYS A 484 -4.65 26.49 7.92
C CYS A 484 -4.71 28.00 8.11
N PHE A 485 -3.55 28.64 8.27
CA PHE A 485 -3.47 30.09 8.50
C PHE A 485 -3.81 30.87 7.23
N THR A 486 -4.50 32.00 7.38
CA THR A 486 -4.87 32.90 6.28
C THR A 486 -3.70 33.68 5.70
N THR A 487 -2.55 33.67 6.38
CA THR A 487 -1.29 34.27 5.92
C THR A 487 -0.54 33.42 4.91
N LEU A 488 -0.97 32.16 4.69
CA LEU A 488 -0.41 31.29 3.66
C LEU A 488 -0.72 31.83 2.25
N THR A 489 0.13 31.50 1.28
CA THR A 489 -0.18 31.75 -0.13
C THR A 489 -1.46 31.00 -0.54
N ALA A 490 -2.14 31.47 -1.59
CA ALA A 490 -3.41 30.87 -2.03
C ALA A 490 -3.31 29.36 -2.30
N ASP A 491 -2.19 28.91 -2.89
CA ASP A 491 -1.97 27.50 -3.19
C ASP A 491 -1.65 26.68 -1.94
N GLN A 492 -0.84 27.20 -1.01
CA GLN A 492 -0.59 26.55 0.29
C GLN A 492 -1.85 26.44 1.13
N TYR A 493 -2.68 27.49 1.16
CA TYR A 493 -3.93 27.48 1.89
C TYR A 493 -4.92 26.46 1.31
N ARG A 494 -5.06 26.41 -0.03
CA ARG A 494 -5.89 25.40 -0.72
C ARG A 494 -5.39 23.98 -0.45
N ALA A 495 -4.07 23.76 -0.54
CA ALA A 495 -3.47 22.46 -0.27
C ALA A 495 -3.68 22.02 1.19
N CYS A 496 -3.57 22.96 2.15
CA CYS A 496 -3.83 22.70 3.56
C CYS A 496 -5.29 22.28 3.78
N LEU A 497 -6.26 23.04 3.23
CA LEU A 497 -7.68 22.73 3.35
C LEU A 497 -8.04 21.39 2.70
N THR A 498 -7.54 21.11 1.50
CA THR A 498 -7.75 19.82 0.83
C THR A 498 -7.18 18.67 1.66
N SER A 499 -5.96 18.84 2.18
CA SER A 499 -5.34 17.86 3.07
C SER A 499 -6.16 17.66 4.34
N ARG A 500 -6.72 18.72 4.93
CA ARG A 500 -7.62 18.60 6.09
C ARG A 500 -8.87 17.81 5.75
N ALA A 501 -9.59 18.20 4.69
CA ALA A 501 -10.83 17.55 4.25
C ALA A 501 -10.64 16.05 3.96
N LEU A 502 -9.56 15.69 3.27
CA LEU A 502 -9.23 14.29 2.97
C LEU A 502 -8.97 13.44 4.22
N ASN A 503 -8.58 14.03 5.35
CA ASN A 503 -8.29 13.29 6.58
C ASN A 503 -9.49 13.20 7.53
N GLU A 504 -10.63 13.82 7.23
CA GLU A 504 -11.79 13.75 8.14
C GLU A 504 -12.48 12.39 8.09
N ALA A 505 -12.80 11.89 6.90
CA ALA A 505 -13.53 10.64 6.75
C ALA A 505 -13.47 10.11 5.31
N SER A 506 -13.87 8.86 5.12
CA SER A 506 -14.12 8.31 3.79
C SER A 506 -15.30 9.03 3.12
N HIS A 507 -15.36 8.98 1.79
CA HIS A 507 -16.47 9.56 1.03
C HIS A 507 -17.84 9.02 1.49
N ALA A 508 -17.91 7.72 1.82
CA ALA A 508 -19.12 7.10 2.32
C ALA A 508 -19.52 7.64 3.71
N HIS A 509 -18.57 7.78 4.65
CA HIS A 509 -18.85 8.35 5.96
C HIS A 509 -19.33 9.79 5.87
N LEU A 510 -18.71 10.62 5.04
CA LEU A 510 -19.16 11.99 4.81
C LEU A 510 -20.56 12.03 4.20
N GLY A 511 -20.87 11.12 3.27
CA GLY A 511 -22.21 10.96 2.71
C GLY A 511 -23.25 10.59 3.79
N LEU A 512 -22.94 9.63 4.67
CA LEU A 512 -23.82 9.25 5.78
C LEU A 512 -24.09 10.43 6.72
N ILE A 513 -23.09 11.26 6.99
CA ILE A 513 -23.23 12.48 7.79
C ILE A 513 -24.12 13.51 7.06
N ALA A 514 -23.92 13.70 5.75
CA ALA A 514 -24.69 14.64 4.94
C ALA A 514 -26.16 14.23 4.81
N PHE A 515 -26.45 12.94 4.64
CA PHE A 515 -27.81 12.39 4.47
C PHE A 515 -28.42 11.86 5.77
N LYS A 516 -27.89 12.27 6.94
CA LYS A 516 -28.35 11.81 8.26
C LYS A 516 -29.87 11.95 8.45
N ALA A 517 -30.44 13.07 8.00
CA ALA A 517 -31.87 13.34 8.11
C ALA A 517 -32.74 12.39 7.26
N ASP A 518 -32.21 11.89 6.15
CA ASP A 518 -32.92 10.95 5.26
C ASP A 518 -32.81 9.52 5.76
N LEU A 519 -31.68 9.16 6.37
CA LEU A 519 -31.50 7.85 7.02
C LEU A 519 -32.53 7.63 8.13
N GLY A 520 -32.85 8.66 8.91
CA GLY A 520 -33.85 8.60 9.98
C GLY A 520 -35.30 8.40 9.51
N LYS A 521 -35.59 8.55 8.21
CA LYS A 521 -36.93 8.34 7.64
C LYS A 521 -37.21 6.88 7.28
N HIS A 522 -36.18 6.04 7.21
CA HIS A 522 -36.34 4.62 6.91
C HIS A 522 -36.56 3.81 8.20
N PRO A 523 -37.52 2.86 8.26
CA PRO A 523 -37.82 2.08 9.47
C PRO A 523 -36.59 1.35 10.06
N LEU A 524 -35.69 0.85 9.20
CA LEU A 524 -34.42 0.22 9.60
C LEU A 524 -33.27 1.23 9.87
N GLY A 525 -33.41 2.47 9.43
CA GLY A 525 -32.38 3.51 9.62
C GLY A 525 -32.38 4.10 11.03
N GLY A 526 -33.53 4.07 11.71
CA GLY A 526 -33.67 4.50 13.10
C GLY A 526 -32.89 3.65 14.11
N GLU A 527 -32.66 2.35 13.82
CA GLU A 527 -31.91 1.45 14.72
C GLU A 527 -30.40 1.43 14.44
N LEU A 528 -29.96 1.63 13.18
CA LEU A 528 -28.55 1.62 12.80
C LEU A 528 -27.77 2.88 13.20
N PHE A 529 -28.47 4.01 13.40
CA PHE A 529 -27.86 5.31 13.66
C PHE A 529 -28.31 5.95 14.99
N ASN A 530 -28.93 5.18 15.88
CA ASN A 530 -29.39 5.63 17.21
C ASN A 530 -28.25 5.80 18.23
N THR A 531 -27.18 6.47 17.83
CA THR A 531 -26.11 6.93 18.71
C THR A 531 -25.98 8.43 18.50
N ASN A 532 -25.93 9.19 19.60
CA ASN A 532 -25.81 10.64 19.72
C ASN A 532 -24.70 11.29 18.84
N LEU A 533 -24.84 11.26 17.51
CA LEU A 533 -23.95 11.94 16.58
C LEU A 533 -24.01 13.46 16.80
N ASP A 534 -25.15 13.99 17.25
CA ASP A 534 -25.29 15.41 17.56
C ASP A 534 -24.57 15.83 18.85
N GLU A 535 -24.25 14.91 19.75
CA GLU A 535 -23.54 15.22 21.00
C GLU A 535 -22.02 15.01 20.89
N GLN A 536 -21.56 14.29 19.86
CA GLN A 536 -20.15 13.92 19.66
C GLN A 536 -19.48 14.57 18.44
N LEU A 537 -20.23 15.05 17.45
CA LEU A 537 -19.68 15.87 16.37
C LEU A 537 -19.44 17.29 16.89
N PRO A 538 -18.28 17.93 16.62
CA PRO A 538 -18.10 19.35 16.91
C PRO A 538 -19.16 20.15 16.14
N LYS A 539 -20.16 20.67 16.85
CA LYS A 539 -21.37 21.33 16.32
C LYS A 539 -21.14 22.57 15.45
N ASN A 540 -19.92 22.90 15.02
CA ASN A 540 -19.65 24.20 14.40
C ASN A 540 -18.72 24.26 13.17
N GLU A 541 -18.11 23.18 12.67
CA GLU A 541 -17.12 23.33 11.59
C GLU A 541 -17.42 22.62 10.26
N ILE A 542 -18.18 21.53 10.24
CA ILE A 542 -18.31 20.71 9.01
C ILE A 542 -19.52 21.13 8.13
N MET A 543 -20.54 21.78 8.69
CA MET A 543 -21.82 22.00 8.01
C MET A 543 -22.27 23.46 7.81
N ARG A 544 -21.40 24.47 7.98
CA ARG A 544 -21.81 25.86 7.68
C ARG A 544 -21.93 26.17 6.18
N SER A 545 -21.44 25.32 5.29
CA SER A 545 -21.45 25.57 3.84
C SER A 545 -22.71 25.04 3.11
N SER A 546 -23.57 24.24 3.73
CA SER A 546 -24.75 23.67 3.03
C SER A 546 -26.03 24.51 3.17
N LYS A 547 -26.04 25.54 4.02
CA LYS A 547 -27.21 26.41 4.22
C LYS A 547 -27.29 27.63 3.29
N GLU A 548 -26.28 27.88 2.45
CA GLU A 548 -26.27 29.02 1.51
C GLU A 548 -26.44 28.61 0.03
N LEU A 549 -26.72 27.34 -0.27
CA LEU A 549 -26.94 26.86 -1.65
C LEU A 549 -28.43 26.71 -2.03
N THR A 550 -29.32 27.32 -1.27
CA THR A 550 -30.71 27.54 -1.69
C THR A 550 -31.01 29.02 -1.60
N VAL A 551 -31.46 29.58 -2.74
CA VAL A 551 -31.86 30.98 -3.02
C VAL A 551 -30.75 31.86 -3.61
N ASN A 552 -30.49 31.71 -4.92
CA ASN A 552 -30.93 32.64 -5.97
C ASN A 552 -30.66 32.05 -7.36
#